data_AF-U2FIV9-F1
#
_entry.id   AF-U2FIV9-F1
#
_cell.length_a   1.000
_cell.length_b   1.000
_cell.length_c   1.000
_cell.angle_alpha   90.00
_cell.angle_beta   90.00
_cell.angle_gamma   90.00
#
_symmetry.space_group_name_H-M   'P 1'
#
loop_
_entity.id
_entity.type
_entity.pdbx_description
1 polymer ?
#
loop_
_entity_poly.entity_id
_entity_poly.type
_entity_poly.pdbx_seq_one_letter_code
_entity_poly.pdbx_strand_id
1 'polypeptide(L)'
;MLARLIVICLLAINAFGCALCSLYSPTAHVSAKFIAHENNITQIAFTWTFSQNFSDLMKQNFDLNQDEKIDDKELRKIRLNLLDYLVPRHYLTDIEYYYKDENATKIEPNLNNYKLYFDEGRLKFDVSFKTNLVIADGLVVSVDMEDKESYFNFKFTQNNAFLVGKSFWAIPNSNSNLIFFTFSSKEAAKAHNQKPALKELLKEPVAGASDENLSQIDKIDEAKFDIVSKTSLSLLDRLKQILRSVDYKSPLALLFLAFISFGYGFLHAAGAGHGKVLTSSYFAATGGSYKRAFLFALKIGFLHVVGAFVFVFASFLLLREVSSDLTKDTASITTAFSGVVIFFVAIFMLIKKIKFYLSNKNETKFYIFRSNLSQNLSKNTKFKSECGCQICSTKKPKSKEEWLVAAAAALVPCPGTILVFVLANEIGSYFAGVISGVFMALGMSLVIFVAAVFGSKISTNIKLKKFKIYAEFAALGIMLWLGLFIFVTTFTQKSLF
;
A
#
# COMPACT_ATOMS: atom_id res chain seq x y z
N MET A 1 30.38 -6.33 12.22
CA MET A 1 29.64 -5.25 11.53
C MET A 1 28.55 -5.76 10.60
N LEU A 2 28.86 -6.68 9.67
CA LEU A 2 27.92 -7.18 8.66
C LEU A 2 26.58 -7.70 9.22
N ALA A 3 26.60 -8.52 10.27
CA ALA A 3 25.38 -9.03 10.91
C ALA A 3 24.50 -7.92 11.53
N ARG A 4 25.09 -6.84 12.04
CA ARG A 4 24.34 -5.69 12.58
C ARG A 4 23.75 -4.84 11.45
N LEU A 5 24.48 -4.69 10.35
CA LEU A 5 24.00 -3.98 9.15
C LEU A 5 22.80 -4.70 8.52
N ILE A 6 22.87 -6.03 8.44
CA ILE A 6 21.76 -6.88 7.97
C ILE A 6 20.56 -6.78 8.92
N VAL A 7 20.76 -6.78 10.25
CA VAL A 7 19.70 -6.57 11.25
C VAL A 7 19.01 -5.22 11.05
N ILE A 8 19.77 -4.15 10.86
CA ILE A 8 19.23 -2.80 10.67
C ILE A 8 18.48 -2.69 9.34
N CYS A 9 19.02 -3.24 8.25
CA CYS A 9 18.32 -3.29 6.96
C CYS A 9 17.02 -4.09 7.06
N LEU A 10 17.03 -5.27 7.69
CA LEU A 10 15.83 -6.07 7.87
C LEU A 10 14.79 -5.37 8.75
N LEU A 11 15.20 -4.65 9.80
CA LEU A 11 14.29 -3.85 10.62
C LEU A 11 13.70 -2.67 9.85
N ALA A 12 14.51 -1.96 9.07
CA ALA A 12 14.06 -0.84 8.25
C ALA A 12 13.06 -1.29 7.17
N ILE A 13 13.36 -2.38 6.46
CA ILE A 13 12.45 -2.99 5.46
C ILE A 13 11.14 -3.43 6.15
N ASN A 14 11.21 -4.02 7.34
CA ASN A 14 10.02 -4.49 8.06
C ASN A 14 9.16 -3.37 8.68
N ALA A 15 9.73 -2.22 9.01
CA ALA A 15 9.01 -1.10 9.66
C ALA A 15 7.96 -0.44 8.74
N PHE A 16 8.15 -0.52 7.42
CA PHE A 16 7.25 0.08 6.42
C PHE A 16 6.25 -0.92 5.81
N GLY A 17 6.02 -2.08 6.44
CA GLY A 17 5.11 -3.11 5.93
C GLY A 17 3.68 -2.62 5.67
N CYS A 18 3.14 -1.72 6.51
CA CYS A 18 1.84 -1.08 6.32
C CYS A 18 1.89 0.07 5.29
N ALA A 19 3.02 0.78 5.24
CA ALA A 19 3.22 1.89 4.31
C ALA A 19 3.31 1.40 2.86
N LEU A 20 3.60 0.13 2.62
CA LEU A 20 3.61 -0.41 1.26
C LEU A 20 2.24 -0.49 0.60
N CYS A 21 1.18 -0.65 1.39
CA CYS A 21 -0.19 -0.53 0.87
C CYS A 21 -0.54 0.94 0.52
N SER A 22 0.11 1.93 1.16
CA SER A 22 -0.03 3.36 0.84
C SER A 22 1.03 3.90 -0.12
N LEU A 23 2.09 3.14 -0.42
CA LEU A 23 3.13 3.51 -1.40
C LEU A 23 2.57 3.56 -2.83
N TYR A 24 1.39 2.98 -3.05
CA TYR A 24 0.73 2.92 -4.35
C TYR A 24 -0.13 4.13 -4.69
N SER A 25 -0.27 5.14 -3.81
CA SER A 25 -0.96 6.38 -4.15
C SER A 25 -0.12 7.14 -5.20
N PRO A 26 -0.52 7.11 -6.48
CA PRO A 26 0.28 7.69 -7.54
C PRO A 26 0.17 9.21 -7.49
N THR A 27 1.19 9.88 -7.99
CA THR A 27 1.16 11.33 -8.15
C THR A 27 0.62 11.66 -9.54
N ALA A 28 -0.56 12.27 -9.61
CA ALA A 28 -1.13 12.83 -10.83
C ALA A 28 -0.55 14.23 -11.05
N HIS A 29 0.23 14.38 -12.12
CA HIS A 29 0.76 15.67 -12.52
C HIS A 29 -0.25 16.40 -13.39
N VAL A 30 -0.70 17.56 -12.93
CA VAL A 30 -1.84 18.25 -13.53
C VAL A 30 -1.38 19.48 -14.31
N SER A 31 -1.91 19.62 -15.52
CA SER A 31 -1.88 20.85 -16.30
C SER A 31 -3.30 21.31 -16.60
N ALA A 32 -3.56 22.62 -16.50
CA ALA A 32 -4.85 23.22 -16.83
C ALA A 32 -4.80 24.00 -18.15
N LYS A 33 -5.92 24.06 -18.86
CA LYS A 33 -6.12 24.87 -20.06
C LYS A 33 -7.47 25.56 -19.98
N PHE A 34 -7.50 26.82 -20.37
CA PHE A 34 -8.72 27.63 -20.45
C PHE A 34 -9.12 27.80 -21.91
N ILE A 35 -10.30 27.31 -22.28
CA ILE A 35 -10.85 27.47 -23.63
C ILE A 35 -11.83 28.63 -23.58
N ALA A 36 -11.46 29.72 -24.25
CA ALA A 36 -12.24 30.94 -24.30
C ALA A 36 -12.78 31.22 -25.70
N HIS A 37 -14.02 31.69 -25.75
CA HIS A 37 -14.60 32.29 -26.94
C HIS A 37 -14.78 33.79 -26.66
N GLU A 38 -14.17 34.64 -27.48
CA GLU A 38 -14.06 36.07 -27.23
C GLU A 38 -13.41 36.37 -25.86
N ASN A 39 -14.16 36.95 -24.92
CA ASN A 39 -13.70 37.27 -23.56
C ASN A 39 -14.41 36.40 -22.51
N ASN A 40 -14.83 35.20 -22.87
CA ASN A 40 -15.55 34.32 -21.97
C ASN A 40 -14.92 32.94 -21.96
N ILE A 41 -14.47 32.48 -20.80
CA ILE A 41 -14.01 31.11 -20.60
C ILE A 41 -15.25 30.23 -20.64
N THR A 42 -15.31 29.38 -21.67
CA THR A 42 -16.41 28.43 -21.87
C THR A 42 -16.10 27.07 -21.27
N GLN A 43 -14.82 26.72 -21.17
CA GLN A 43 -14.38 25.44 -20.61
C GLN A 43 -13.05 25.59 -19.86
N ILE A 44 -12.93 24.89 -18.74
CA ILE A 44 -11.68 24.67 -18.02
C ILE A 44 -11.36 23.19 -18.18
N ALA A 45 -10.20 22.88 -18.76
CA ALA A 45 -9.76 21.52 -19.01
C ALA A 45 -8.51 21.20 -18.19
N PHE A 46 -8.45 20.00 -17.63
CA PHE A 46 -7.32 19.47 -16.89
C PHE A 46 -6.83 18.18 -17.55
N THR A 47 -5.52 18.04 -17.62
CA THR A 47 -4.86 16.79 -18.05
C THR A 47 -4.05 16.27 -16.88
N TRP A 48 -4.40 15.08 -16.41
CA TRP A 48 -3.64 14.34 -15.41
C TRP A 48 -2.67 13.42 -16.12
N THR A 49 -1.39 13.59 -15.86
CA THR A 49 -0.32 12.73 -16.37
C THR A 49 0.24 11.91 -15.22
N PHE A 50 0.20 10.58 -15.36
CA PHE A 50 0.75 9.67 -14.36
C PHE A 50 2.21 9.31 -14.68
N SER A 51 2.94 8.83 -13.67
CA SER A 51 4.31 8.35 -13.85
C SER A 51 4.37 7.09 -14.70
N GLN A 52 5.55 6.83 -15.28
CA GLN A 52 5.76 5.64 -16.10
C GLN A 52 5.54 4.36 -15.28
N ASN A 53 6.08 4.29 -14.07
CA ASN A 53 5.94 3.13 -13.18
C ASN A 53 4.47 2.81 -12.87
N PHE A 54 3.66 3.83 -12.57
CA PHE A 54 2.24 3.62 -12.35
C PHE A 54 1.51 3.19 -13.62
N SER A 55 1.85 3.80 -14.76
CA SER A 55 1.28 3.45 -16.06
C SER A 55 1.57 2.00 -16.44
N ASP A 56 2.79 1.52 -16.18
CA ASP A 56 3.19 0.14 -16.41
C ASP A 56 2.50 -0.83 -15.44
N LEU A 57 2.33 -0.44 -14.17
CA LEU A 57 1.56 -1.22 -13.20
C LEU A 57 0.08 -1.36 -13.63
N MET A 58 -0.52 -0.28 -14.12
CA MET A 58 -1.89 -0.29 -14.65
C MET A 58 -2.00 -1.19 -15.87
N LYS A 59 -1.03 -1.12 -16.80
CA LYS A 59 -0.96 -2.07 -17.91
C LYS A 59 -0.89 -3.50 -17.41
N GLN A 60 0.02 -3.82 -16.49
CA GLN A 60 0.15 -5.19 -15.97
C GLN A 60 -1.10 -5.75 -15.29
N ASN A 61 -1.90 -4.89 -14.65
CA ASN A 61 -3.10 -5.31 -13.94
C ASN A 61 -4.34 -5.42 -14.85
N PHE A 62 -4.38 -4.66 -15.95
CA PHE A 62 -5.56 -4.54 -16.80
C PHE A 62 -5.36 -4.97 -18.25
N ASP A 63 -4.14 -5.29 -18.66
CA ASP A 63 -3.81 -6.01 -19.90
C ASP A 63 -4.22 -7.47 -19.73
N LEU A 64 -5.51 -7.70 -19.95
CA LEU A 64 -6.16 -8.99 -19.82
C LEU A 64 -5.85 -9.86 -21.02
N ASN A 65 -5.50 -9.32 -22.18
CA ASN A 65 -5.18 -10.10 -23.38
C ASN A 65 -3.66 -10.33 -23.59
N GLN A 66 -2.81 -9.68 -22.79
CA GLN A 66 -1.33 -9.69 -22.79
C GLN A 66 -0.71 -9.41 -24.14
N ASP A 67 -1.28 -8.47 -24.89
CA ASP A 67 -0.70 -7.96 -26.12
C ASP A 67 0.27 -6.78 -25.89
N GLU A 68 0.57 -6.49 -24.61
CA GLU A 68 1.38 -5.37 -24.13
C GLU A 68 0.77 -4.00 -24.44
N LYS A 69 -0.49 -3.98 -24.87
CA LYS A 69 -1.30 -2.79 -25.13
C LYS A 69 -2.54 -2.86 -24.26
N ILE A 70 -3.23 -1.72 -24.17
CA ILE A 70 -4.50 -1.63 -23.48
C ILE A 70 -5.53 -1.28 -24.53
N ASP A 71 -6.39 -2.25 -24.85
CA ASP A 71 -7.45 -2.04 -25.81
C ASP A 71 -8.61 -1.21 -25.23
N ASP A 72 -9.55 -0.79 -26.08
CA ASP A 72 -10.69 0.03 -25.63
C ASP A 72 -11.58 -0.67 -24.59
N LYS A 73 -11.66 -2.00 -24.59
CA LYS A 73 -12.46 -2.78 -23.61
C LYS A 73 -11.77 -2.82 -22.25
N GLU A 74 -10.46 -3.00 -22.24
CA GLU A 74 -9.63 -2.97 -21.03
C GLU A 74 -9.58 -1.56 -20.44
N LEU A 75 -9.37 -0.56 -21.29
CA LEU A 75 -9.40 0.85 -20.93
C LEU A 75 -10.77 1.26 -20.37
N ARG A 76 -11.86 0.70 -20.90
CA ARG A 76 -13.22 0.91 -20.37
C ARG A 76 -13.36 0.40 -18.94
N LYS A 77 -12.74 -0.74 -18.58
CA LYS A 77 -12.78 -1.25 -17.20
C LYS A 77 -12.05 -0.32 -16.23
N ILE A 78 -10.85 0.14 -16.61
CA ILE A 78 -10.10 1.12 -15.81
C ILE A 78 -10.93 2.40 -15.64
N ARG A 79 -11.51 2.88 -16.73
CA ARG A 79 -12.32 4.10 -16.76
C ARG A 79 -13.56 4.01 -15.88
N LEU A 80 -14.28 2.89 -15.91
CA LEU A 80 -15.47 2.68 -15.06
C LEU A 80 -15.08 2.73 -13.57
N ASN A 81 -14.04 1.98 -13.18
CA ASN A 81 -13.56 1.99 -11.80
C ASN A 81 -13.09 3.37 -11.34
N LEU A 82 -12.42 4.11 -12.23
CA LEU A 82 -11.97 5.48 -11.94
C LEU A 82 -13.17 6.43 -11.77
N LEU A 83 -14.15 6.39 -12.67
CA LEU A 83 -15.32 7.26 -12.63
C LEU A 83 -16.24 6.97 -11.44
N ASP A 84 -16.42 5.71 -11.06
CA ASP A 84 -17.20 5.33 -9.87
C ASP A 84 -16.64 5.99 -8.61
N TYR A 85 -15.33 6.22 -8.57
CA TYR A 85 -14.67 6.93 -7.48
C TYR A 85 -14.73 8.47 -7.62
N LEU A 86 -14.47 9.00 -8.83
CA LEU A 86 -14.36 10.44 -9.10
C LEU A 86 -15.69 11.18 -9.13
N VAL A 87 -16.73 10.61 -9.75
CA VAL A 87 -18.02 11.30 -10.00
C VAL A 87 -18.70 11.74 -8.70
N PRO A 88 -18.84 10.88 -7.67
CA PRO A 88 -19.44 11.28 -6.39
C PRO A 88 -18.64 12.34 -5.63
N ARG A 89 -17.37 12.56 -6.02
CA ARG A 89 -16.42 13.48 -5.37
C ARG A 89 -16.10 14.70 -6.24
N HIS A 90 -16.98 15.03 -7.19
CA HIS A 90 -16.78 16.17 -8.10
C HIS A 90 -15.42 16.17 -8.80
N TYR A 91 -14.94 14.98 -9.20
CA TYR A 91 -13.64 14.79 -9.84
C TYR A 91 -12.45 15.28 -9.02
N LEU A 92 -12.59 15.34 -7.69
CA LEU A 92 -11.55 15.81 -6.77
C LEU A 92 -11.07 17.23 -7.14
N THR A 93 -11.98 18.06 -7.66
CA THR A 93 -11.65 19.40 -8.17
C THR A 93 -12.58 20.43 -7.56
N ASP A 94 -12.01 21.37 -6.82
CA ASP A 94 -12.69 22.56 -6.34
C ASP A 94 -12.15 23.78 -7.11
N ILE A 95 -13.06 24.55 -7.72
CA ILE A 95 -12.72 25.72 -8.53
C ILE A 95 -13.39 26.94 -7.92
N GLU A 96 -12.62 27.99 -7.69
CA GLU A 96 -13.10 29.28 -7.21
C GLU A 96 -12.58 30.39 -8.08
N TYR A 97 -13.32 31.50 -8.16
CA TYR A 97 -12.85 32.70 -8.84
C TYR A 97 -13.17 33.95 -8.05
N TYR A 98 -12.36 34.98 -8.25
CA TYR A 98 -12.58 36.31 -7.71
C TYR A 98 -11.91 37.35 -8.60
N TYR A 99 -12.37 38.60 -8.47
CA TYR A 99 -11.74 39.75 -9.12
C TYR A 99 -11.03 40.58 -8.07
N LYS A 100 -9.69 40.70 -8.17
CA LYS A 100 -8.87 41.50 -7.26
C LYS A 100 -9.14 41.21 -5.77
N ASP A 101 -9.76 42.12 -5.04
CA ASP A 101 -10.01 42.04 -3.59
C ASP A 101 -11.44 41.59 -3.23
N GLU A 102 -12.19 41.09 -4.21
CA GLU A 102 -13.54 40.56 -3.98
C GLU A 102 -13.54 39.17 -3.31
N ASN A 103 -14.66 38.81 -2.70
CA ASN A 103 -14.84 37.48 -2.12
C ASN A 103 -14.85 36.39 -3.20
N ALA A 104 -14.19 35.26 -2.90
CA ALA A 104 -14.18 34.10 -3.77
C ALA A 104 -15.57 33.51 -3.97
N THR A 105 -15.92 33.24 -5.23
CA THR A 105 -17.15 32.56 -5.63
C THR A 105 -16.80 31.17 -6.14
N LYS A 106 -17.45 30.14 -5.59
CA LYS A 106 -17.26 28.75 -5.99
C LYS A 106 -17.95 28.46 -7.33
N ILE A 107 -17.25 27.76 -8.22
CA ILE A 107 -17.80 27.25 -9.48
C ILE A 107 -18.13 25.78 -9.26
N GLU A 108 -19.40 25.41 -9.43
CA GLU A 108 -19.76 23.99 -9.45
C GLU A 108 -19.28 23.34 -10.76
N PRO A 109 -18.43 22.30 -10.69
CA PRO A 109 -17.87 21.68 -11.89
C PRO A 109 -18.94 20.95 -12.68
N ASN A 110 -19.37 21.53 -13.80
CA ASN A 110 -20.31 20.92 -14.74
C ASN A 110 -19.53 20.16 -15.82
N LEU A 111 -19.52 18.83 -15.78
CA LEU A 111 -18.76 18.00 -16.70
C LEU A 111 -19.12 18.28 -18.17
N ASN A 112 -18.12 18.61 -18.97
CA ASN A 112 -18.24 18.74 -20.42
C ASN A 112 -17.87 17.43 -21.12
N ASN A 113 -16.64 16.97 -20.88
CA ASN A 113 -16.08 15.78 -21.51
C ASN A 113 -14.92 15.24 -20.66
N TYR A 114 -14.64 13.96 -20.78
CA TYR A 114 -13.48 13.32 -20.19
C TYR A 114 -12.93 12.23 -21.12
N LYS A 115 -11.63 11.95 -21.02
CA LYS A 115 -10.97 10.91 -21.81
C LYS A 115 -9.83 10.28 -21.01
N LEU A 116 -9.89 8.97 -20.83
CA LEU A 116 -8.78 8.17 -20.33
C LEU A 116 -8.09 7.51 -21.53
N TYR A 117 -6.76 7.63 -21.64
CA TYR A 117 -5.98 7.06 -22.75
C TYR A 117 -4.52 6.83 -22.35
N PHE A 118 -3.81 6.05 -23.16
CA PHE A 118 -2.35 5.96 -23.10
C PHE A 118 -1.73 6.82 -24.21
N ASP A 119 -0.71 7.58 -23.86
CA ASP A 119 0.07 8.41 -24.78
C ASP A 119 1.56 8.22 -24.48
N GLU A 120 2.34 7.85 -25.50
CA GLU A 120 3.75 7.46 -25.35
C GLU A 120 4.01 6.44 -24.21
N GLY A 121 3.04 5.56 -23.97
CA GLY A 121 3.11 4.55 -22.92
C GLY A 121 2.73 5.02 -21.51
N ARG A 122 2.31 6.28 -21.35
CA ARG A 122 1.82 6.84 -20.07
C ARG A 122 0.31 6.94 -20.04
N LEU A 123 -0.28 6.60 -18.90
CA LEU A 123 -1.69 6.82 -18.65
C LEU A 123 -1.94 8.33 -18.50
N LYS A 124 -2.96 8.84 -19.19
CA LYS A 124 -3.43 10.21 -19.09
C LYS A 124 -4.94 10.23 -18.91
N PHE A 125 -5.42 11.14 -18.07
CA PHE A 125 -6.83 11.40 -17.86
C PHE A 125 -7.11 12.88 -18.13
N ASP A 126 -7.82 13.15 -19.22
CA ASP A 126 -8.32 14.47 -19.54
C ASP A 126 -9.74 14.61 -18.97
N VAL A 127 -10.01 15.73 -18.31
CA VAL A 127 -11.34 16.10 -17.81
C VAL A 127 -11.58 17.58 -18.08
N SER A 128 -12.79 17.93 -18.49
CA SER A 128 -13.15 19.32 -18.79
C SER A 128 -14.50 19.66 -18.20
N PHE A 129 -14.62 20.89 -17.71
CA PHE A 129 -15.83 21.43 -17.11
C PHE A 129 -16.30 22.65 -17.90
N LYS A 130 -17.61 22.73 -18.16
CA LYS A 130 -18.24 23.90 -18.74
C LYS A 130 -18.25 25.03 -17.71
N THR A 131 -17.99 26.23 -18.19
CA THR A 131 -18.06 27.45 -17.39
C THR A 131 -18.56 28.60 -18.26
N ASN A 132 -18.89 29.71 -17.64
CA ASN A 132 -19.35 30.92 -18.28
C ASN A 132 -18.72 32.12 -17.56
N LEU A 133 -17.40 32.17 -17.60
CA LEU A 133 -16.62 33.11 -16.80
C LEU A 133 -16.01 34.21 -17.67
N VAL A 134 -16.44 35.44 -17.41
CA VAL A 134 -15.98 36.63 -18.15
C VAL A 134 -14.53 36.92 -17.78
N ILE A 135 -13.67 37.01 -18.79
CA ILE A 135 -12.26 37.33 -18.62
C ILE A 135 -12.13 38.85 -18.48
N ALA A 136 -11.58 39.28 -17.35
CA ALA A 136 -11.20 40.66 -17.08
C ALA A 136 -9.78 40.71 -16.51
N ASP A 137 -9.13 41.87 -16.61
CA ASP A 137 -7.81 42.07 -16.01
C ASP A 137 -7.91 42.03 -14.47
N GLY A 138 -7.10 41.17 -13.85
CA GLY A 138 -7.13 40.92 -12.40
C GLY A 138 -8.15 39.87 -11.96
N LEU A 139 -8.78 39.16 -12.90
CA LEU A 139 -9.47 37.90 -12.60
C LEU A 139 -8.46 36.89 -12.08
N VAL A 140 -8.80 36.22 -10.97
CA VAL A 140 -8.05 35.09 -10.46
C VAL A 140 -8.95 33.86 -10.41
N VAL A 141 -8.47 32.76 -10.95
CA VAL A 141 -9.11 31.45 -10.82
C VAL A 141 -8.22 30.57 -9.96
N SER A 142 -8.73 30.14 -8.82
CA SER A 142 -8.10 29.17 -7.93
C SER A 142 -8.61 27.78 -8.26
N VAL A 143 -7.71 26.80 -8.37
CA VAL A 143 -8.05 25.40 -8.55
C VAL A 143 -7.34 24.59 -7.49
N ASP A 144 -8.10 23.92 -6.64
CA ASP A 144 -7.62 22.93 -5.68
C ASP A 144 -8.01 21.53 -6.16
N MET A 145 -7.04 20.61 -6.17
CA MET A 145 -7.29 19.21 -6.47
C MET A 145 -6.84 18.33 -5.32
N GLU A 146 -7.77 17.88 -4.48
CA GLU A 146 -7.45 17.10 -3.28
C GLU A 146 -8.23 15.78 -3.23
N ASP A 147 -7.52 14.71 -2.90
CA ASP A 147 -8.08 13.41 -2.57
C ASP A 147 -8.04 13.17 -1.05
N LYS A 148 -9.20 13.25 -0.41
CA LYS A 148 -9.34 13.06 1.04
C LYS A 148 -9.10 11.62 1.49
N GLU A 149 -9.26 10.65 0.59
CA GLU A 149 -8.99 9.24 0.85
C GLU A 149 -7.57 8.83 0.45
N SER A 150 -6.79 9.77 -0.11
CA SER A 150 -5.39 9.60 -0.49
C SER A 150 -5.16 8.46 -1.50
N TYR A 151 -6.14 8.19 -2.37
CA TYR A 151 -5.91 7.30 -3.51
C TYR A 151 -5.02 7.95 -4.57
N PHE A 152 -5.10 9.28 -4.72
CA PHE A 152 -4.28 10.10 -5.61
C PHE A 152 -3.59 11.23 -4.86
N ASN A 153 -2.36 11.57 -5.27
CA ASN A 153 -1.73 12.83 -4.90
C ASN A 153 -1.71 13.74 -6.13
N PHE A 154 -2.03 15.02 -5.98
CA PHE A 154 -2.02 15.96 -7.10
C PHE A 154 -0.86 16.93 -7.02
N LYS A 155 -0.27 17.22 -8.18
CA LYS A 155 0.76 18.25 -8.30
C LYS A 155 0.63 19.01 -9.60
N PHE A 156 0.38 20.31 -9.53
CA PHE A 156 0.41 21.17 -10.70
C PHE A 156 1.84 21.37 -11.19
N THR A 157 2.04 21.27 -12.51
CA THR A 157 3.37 21.38 -13.15
C THR A 157 3.54 22.63 -14.01
N GLN A 158 2.48 23.43 -14.17
CA GLN A 158 2.49 24.62 -15.02
C GLN A 158 3.12 25.82 -14.32
N ASN A 159 4.23 26.31 -14.87
CA ASN A 159 4.93 27.50 -14.37
C ASN A 159 4.92 28.67 -15.35
N ASN A 160 4.78 28.38 -16.64
CA ASN A 160 4.84 29.39 -17.69
C ASN A 160 3.44 29.95 -17.98
N ALA A 161 3.37 31.27 -18.15
CA ALA A 161 2.15 31.93 -18.60
C ALA A 161 1.80 31.52 -20.04
N PHE A 162 0.51 31.34 -20.32
CA PHE A 162 0.00 30.95 -21.64
C PHE A 162 -1.17 31.82 -22.08
N LEU A 163 -1.35 31.93 -23.40
CA LEU A 163 -2.41 32.75 -24.01
C LEU A 163 -3.77 32.09 -23.81
N VAL A 164 -4.77 32.89 -23.44
CA VAL A 164 -6.18 32.50 -23.32
C VAL A 164 -7.05 33.45 -24.15
N GLY A 165 -7.83 32.88 -25.07
CA GLY A 165 -8.63 33.66 -26.01
C GLY A 165 -7.74 34.44 -26.99
N LYS A 166 -8.02 35.72 -27.19
CA LYS A 166 -7.28 36.58 -28.14
C LYS A 166 -6.29 37.55 -27.48
N SER A 167 -6.53 37.93 -26.23
CA SER A 167 -5.86 39.11 -25.63
C SER A 167 -5.30 38.90 -24.23
N PHE A 168 -5.76 37.87 -23.50
CA PHE A 168 -5.40 37.66 -22.10
C PHE A 168 -4.39 36.53 -21.95
N TRP A 169 -3.56 36.62 -20.92
CA TRP A 169 -2.62 35.58 -20.54
C TRP A 169 -2.97 35.06 -19.15
N ALA A 170 -3.06 33.75 -19.00
CA ALA A 170 -3.16 33.10 -17.70
C ALA A 170 -1.76 32.95 -17.12
N ILE A 171 -1.52 33.56 -15.95
CA ILE A 171 -0.26 33.53 -15.22
C ILE A 171 -0.42 32.54 -14.07
N PRO A 172 0.21 31.36 -14.12
CA PRO A 172 0.08 30.35 -13.08
C PRO A 172 0.98 30.67 -11.87
N ASN A 173 0.46 30.39 -10.69
CA ASN A 173 1.20 30.32 -9.43
C ASN A 173 0.81 29.02 -8.72
N SER A 174 1.58 27.97 -8.96
CA SER A 174 1.33 26.63 -8.44
C SER A 174 1.95 26.42 -7.06
N ASN A 175 1.20 25.81 -6.15
CA ASN A 175 1.67 25.29 -4.87
C ASN A 175 1.12 23.87 -4.65
N SER A 176 1.88 22.86 -5.09
CA SER A 176 1.51 21.45 -4.96
C SER A 176 0.16 21.14 -5.62
N ASN A 177 -0.88 20.84 -4.84
CA ASN A 177 -2.24 20.51 -5.29
C ASN A 177 -3.15 21.73 -5.53
N LEU A 178 -2.66 22.94 -5.24
CA LEU A 178 -3.37 24.19 -5.43
C LEU A 178 -2.67 25.03 -6.51
N ILE A 179 -3.42 25.68 -7.40
CA ILE A 179 -2.88 26.62 -8.37
C ILE A 179 -3.77 27.83 -8.52
N PHE A 180 -3.15 29.00 -8.60
CA PHE A 180 -3.83 30.25 -8.92
C PHE A 180 -3.48 30.68 -10.34
N PHE A 181 -4.48 31.01 -11.13
CA PHE A 181 -4.31 31.60 -12.46
C PHE A 181 -4.78 33.05 -12.44
N THR A 182 -3.83 33.97 -12.52
CA THR A 182 -4.15 35.40 -12.67
C THR A 182 -4.21 35.73 -14.15
N PHE A 183 -5.33 36.28 -14.61
CA PHE A 183 -5.52 36.70 -16.00
C PHE A 183 -5.14 38.16 -16.16
N SER A 184 -4.16 38.42 -17.03
CA SER A 184 -3.67 39.78 -17.25
C SER A 184 -3.07 39.95 -18.66
N SER A 185 -2.34 41.05 -18.86
CA SER A 185 -1.74 41.42 -20.14
C SER A 185 -0.52 40.60 -20.52
N LYS A 186 -0.13 40.71 -21.79
CA LYS A 186 1.07 40.07 -22.33
C LYS A 186 2.36 40.55 -21.64
N GLU A 187 2.40 41.81 -21.23
CA GLU A 187 3.53 42.41 -20.52
C GLU A 187 3.73 41.76 -19.15
N ALA A 188 2.64 41.58 -18.39
CA ALA A 188 2.67 40.89 -17.11
C ALA A 188 3.11 39.43 -17.24
N ALA A 189 2.62 38.73 -18.27
CA ALA A 189 3.03 37.36 -18.58
C ALA A 189 4.52 37.23 -18.91
N LYS A 190 5.06 38.16 -19.72
CA LYS A 190 6.50 38.21 -20.01
C LYS A 190 7.32 38.46 -18.75
N ALA A 191 6.90 39.41 -17.91
CA ALA A 191 7.59 39.71 -16.65
C ALA A 191 7.60 38.49 -15.70
N HIS A 192 6.50 37.73 -15.63
CA HIS A 192 6.43 36.49 -14.86
C HIS A 192 7.40 35.43 -15.39
N ASN A 193 7.37 35.14 -16.70
CA ASN A 193 8.23 34.12 -17.30
C ASN A 193 9.73 34.47 -17.24
N GLN A 194 10.08 35.76 -17.07
CA GLN A 194 11.45 36.23 -16.89
C GLN A 194 11.94 36.21 -15.44
N LYS A 195 11.06 35.96 -14.46
CA LYS A 195 11.49 35.84 -13.06
C LYS A 195 12.37 34.59 -12.93
N PRO A 196 13.59 34.71 -12.40
CA PRO A 196 14.44 33.56 -12.17
C PRO A 196 13.74 32.59 -11.22
N ALA A 197 13.86 31.29 -11.49
CA ALA A 197 13.30 30.28 -10.60
C ALA A 197 13.90 30.45 -9.20
N LEU A 198 13.13 30.18 -8.14
CA LEU A 198 13.62 30.28 -6.75
C LEU A 198 14.97 29.54 -6.53
N LYS A 199 15.21 28.49 -7.32
CA LYS A 199 16.45 27.71 -7.35
C LYS A 199 17.66 28.44 -7.92
N GLU A 200 17.48 29.37 -8.86
CA GLU A 200 18.57 30.23 -9.37
C GLU A 200 18.97 31.31 -8.35
N LEU A 201 18.05 31.65 -7.46
CA LEU A 201 18.28 32.59 -6.35
C LEU A 201 18.91 31.90 -5.12
N LEU A 202 18.80 30.58 -5.01
CA LEU A 202 19.43 29.77 -3.96
C LEU A 202 20.76 29.19 -4.49
N LYS A 203 21.90 29.68 -3.98
CA LYS A 203 23.26 29.22 -4.33
C LYS A 203 23.58 27.81 -3.79
N GLU A 204 22.73 26.81 -4.05
CA GLU A 204 23.07 25.41 -3.81
C GLU A 204 23.01 24.59 -5.10
N PRO A 205 24.04 23.76 -5.38
CA PRO A 205 24.09 22.99 -6.60
C PRO A 205 23.17 21.77 -6.47
N VAL A 206 21.92 21.92 -6.86
CA VAL A 206 21.08 20.77 -7.22
C VAL A 206 20.91 20.81 -8.72
N ALA A 207 21.52 19.88 -9.44
CA ALA A 207 21.49 19.82 -10.89
C ALA A 207 20.06 19.80 -11.46
N GLY A 208 19.85 20.56 -12.54
CA GLY A 208 18.78 20.37 -13.54
C GLY A 208 17.36 20.80 -13.10
N ALA A 209 17.00 22.05 -13.39
CA ALA A 209 15.59 22.46 -13.47
C ALA A 209 15.43 23.38 -14.69
N SER A 210 15.26 22.76 -15.86
CA SER A 210 14.69 23.40 -17.03
C SER A 210 13.69 22.45 -17.66
N ASP A 211 12.53 23.03 -17.97
CA ASP A 211 11.39 22.52 -18.73
C ASP A 211 10.72 21.22 -18.27
N GLU A 212 9.48 21.07 -18.74
CA GLU A 212 8.49 20.01 -18.52
C GLU A 212 9.00 18.58 -18.84
N ASN A 213 10.07 18.15 -18.18
CA ASN A 213 10.66 16.87 -18.42
C ASN A 213 9.91 15.82 -17.61
N LEU A 214 9.21 14.94 -18.34
CA LEU A 214 8.62 13.68 -17.88
C LEU A 214 9.51 12.89 -16.90
N SER A 215 10.84 13.08 -16.96
CA SER A 215 11.81 12.51 -16.02
C SER A 215 11.67 12.99 -14.57
N GLN A 216 11.15 14.20 -14.31
CA GLN A 216 10.91 14.70 -12.95
C GLN A 216 9.68 14.05 -12.31
N ILE A 217 8.66 13.76 -13.12
CA ILE A 217 7.48 12.98 -12.72
C ILE A 217 7.95 11.62 -12.20
N ASP A 218 8.83 10.96 -12.96
CA ASP A 218 9.28 9.62 -12.62
C ASP A 218 10.18 9.60 -11.39
N LYS A 219 11.05 10.59 -11.16
CA LYS A 219 11.91 10.62 -9.96
C LYS A 219 11.14 10.60 -8.64
N ILE A 220 9.98 11.25 -8.58
CA ILE A 220 9.16 11.33 -7.36
C ILE A 220 8.55 9.96 -7.03
N ASP A 221 8.05 9.25 -8.04
CA ASP A 221 7.45 7.93 -7.85
C ASP A 221 8.51 6.81 -7.86
N GLU A 222 9.64 6.96 -8.56
CA GLU A 222 10.74 6.00 -8.58
C GLU A 222 11.40 5.84 -7.22
N ALA A 223 11.46 6.90 -6.42
CA ALA A 223 11.88 6.80 -5.01
C ALA A 223 10.97 5.87 -4.17
N LYS A 224 9.73 5.62 -4.64
CA LYS A 224 8.79 4.68 -4.01
C LYS A 224 8.97 3.25 -4.54
N PHE A 225 9.47 3.05 -5.77
CA PHE A 225 9.63 1.72 -6.38
C PHE A 225 11.09 1.22 -6.35
N ASP A 226 11.41 0.37 -5.37
CA ASP A 226 12.73 -0.29 -5.27
C ASP A 226 12.96 -1.34 -6.39
N ILE A 227 14.22 -1.66 -6.65
CA ILE A 227 14.72 -2.65 -7.61
C ILE A 227 14.03 -4.01 -7.43
N VAL A 228 13.79 -4.42 -6.17
CA VAL A 228 13.10 -5.68 -5.85
C VAL A 228 11.68 -5.68 -6.41
N SER A 229 10.95 -4.57 -6.28
CA SER A 229 9.58 -4.43 -6.78
C SER A 229 9.55 -4.46 -8.32
N LYS A 230 10.43 -3.70 -8.98
CA LYS A 230 10.54 -3.69 -10.45
C LYS A 230 10.85 -5.08 -11.02
N THR A 231 11.79 -5.79 -10.40
CA THR A 231 12.18 -7.14 -10.83
C THR A 231 11.05 -8.15 -10.59
N SER A 232 10.36 -8.04 -9.45
CA SER A 232 9.19 -8.86 -9.13
C SER A 232 8.08 -8.70 -10.18
N LEU A 233 7.77 -7.46 -10.58
CA LEU A 233 6.78 -7.18 -11.63
C LEU A 233 7.19 -7.77 -12.99
N SER A 234 8.47 -7.64 -13.37
CA SER A 234 8.96 -8.26 -14.61
C SER A 234 8.82 -9.80 -14.60
N LEU A 235 9.07 -10.46 -13.45
CA LEU A 235 8.85 -11.90 -13.32
C LEU A 235 7.36 -12.26 -13.40
N LEU A 236 6.47 -11.42 -12.87
CA LEU A 236 5.03 -11.64 -12.97
C LEU A 236 4.54 -11.58 -14.42
N ASP A 237 5.04 -10.65 -15.24
CA ASP A 237 4.71 -10.61 -16.67
C ASP A 237 5.22 -11.83 -17.41
N ARG A 238 6.48 -12.22 -17.18
CA ARG A 238 7.03 -13.45 -17.76
C ARG A 238 6.22 -14.68 -17.34
N LEU A 239 5.81 -14.74 -16.07
CA LEU A 239 4.98 -15.81 -15.56
C LEU A 239 3.65 -15.91 -16.31
N LYS A 240 2.99 -14.78 -16.52
CA LYS A 240 1.74 -14.68 -17.26
C LYS A 240 1.88 -15.13 -18.72
N GLN A 241 2.91 -14.63 -19.41
CA GLN A 241 3.22 -15.00 -20.80
C GLN A 241 3.47 -16.51 -20.95
N ILE A 242 4.23 -17.10 -20.01
CA ILE A 242 4.48 -18.54 -19.97
C ILE A 242 3.17 -19.30 -19.72
N LEU A 243 2.33 -18.85 -18.79
CA LEU A 243 1.06 -19.53 -18.48
C LEU A 243 0.14 -19.66 -19.72
N ARG A 244 0.18 -18.68 -20.62
CA ARG A 244 -0.55 -18.65 -21.90
C ARG A 244 0.06 -19.52 -23.00
N SER A 245 1.39 -19.53 -23.08
CA SER A 245 2.12 -20.16 -24.18
C SER A 245 2.64 -21.56 -23.87
N VAL A 246 2.52 -22.02 -22.61
CA VAL A 246 2.98 -23.34 -22.17
C VAL A 246 2.25 -24.44 -22.94
N ASP A 247 3.04 -25.30 -23.59
CA ASP A 247 2.60 -26.64 -23.94
C ASP A 247 2.59 -27.50 -22.68
N TYR A 248 1.38 -27.74 -22.16
CA TYR A 248 1.16 -28.49 -20.91
C TYR A 248 1.62 -29.95 -20.97
N LYS A 249 1.96 -30.47 -22.17
CA LYS A 249 2.54 -31.81 -22.33
C LYS A 249 4.06 -31.84 -22.18
N SER A 250 4.72 -30.68 -22.24
CA SER A 250 6.18 -30.59 -22.14
C SER A 250 6.64 -30.44 -20.68
N PRO A 251 7.37 -31.42 -20.11
CA PRO A 251 7.89 -31.33 -18.75
C PRO A 251 8.85 -30.14 -18.54
N LEU A 252 9.59 -29.76 -19.60
CA LEU A 252 10.53 -28.64 -19.55
C LEU A 252 9.80 -27.30 -19.42
N ALA A 253 8.65 -27.15 -20.11
CA ALA A 253 7.83 -25.95 -20.03
C ALA A 253 7.22 -25.79 -18.62
N LEU A 254 6.76 -26.90 -18.02
CA LEU A 254 6.27 -26.90 -16.64
C LEU A 254 7.38 -26.62 -15.62
N LEU A 255 8.60 -27.11 -15.86
CA LEU A 255 9.76 -26.81 -15.02
C LEU A 255 10.14 -25.32 -15.09
N PHE A 256 10.11 -24.73 -16.30
CA PHE A 256 10.38 -23.32 -16.48
C PHE A 256 9.31 -22.44 -15.83
N LEU A 257 8.03 -22.80 -15.98
CA LEU A 257 6.92 -22.19 -15.27
C LEU A 257 7.17 -22.22 -13.75
N ALA A 258 7.46 -23.39 -13.20
CA ALA A 258 7.76 -23.58 -11.78
C ALA A 258 8.92 -22.69 -11.30
N PHE A 259 10.00 -22.59 -12.07
CA PHE A 259 11.16 -21.77 -11.73
C PHE A 259 10.82 -20.28 -11.69
N ILE A 260 10.09 -19.77 -12.69
CA ILE A 260 9.67 -18.37 -12.74
C ILE A 260 8.65 -18.07 -11.63
N SER A 261 7.68 -18.96 -11.37
CA SER A 261 6.74 -18.84 -10.25
C SER A 261 7.45 -18.77 -8.91
N PHE A 262 8.46 -19.61 -8.70
CA PHE A 262 9.28 -19.59 -7.50
C PHE A 262 10.03 -18.25 -7.36
N GLY A 263 10.66 -17.78 -8.45
CA GLY A 263 11.36 -16.50 -8.47
C GLY A 263 10.45 -15.32 -8.14
N TYR A 264 9.26 -15.28 -8.73
CA TYR A 264 8.24 -14.27 -8.41
C TYR A 264 7.84 -14.35 -6.94
N GLY A 265 7.48 -15.52 -6.43
CA GLY A 265 7.11 -15.70 -5.01
C GLY A 265 8.22 -15.28 -4.04
N PHE A 266 9.48 -15.58 -4.38
CA PHE A 266 10.64 -15.17 -3.61
C PHE A 266 10.80 -13.64 -3.60
N LEU A 267 10.86 -12.98 -4.76
CA LEU A 267 11.05 -11.52 -4.81
C LEU A 267 9.86 -10.75 -4.24
N HIS A 268 8.64 -11.24 -4.48
CA HIS A 268 7.43 -10.69 -3.90
C HIS A 268 7.47 -10.73 -2.36
N ALA A 269 7.84 -11.87 -1.79
CA ALA A 269 8.01 -11.97 -0.34
C ALA A 269 9.24 -11.23 0.18
N ALA A 270 10.26 -10.96 -0.64
CA ALA A 270 11.47 -10.22 -0.25
C ALA A 270 11.23 -8.71 -0.08
N GLY A 271 10.30 -8.12 -0.86
CA GLY A 271 9.82 -6.75 -0.66
C GLY A 271 9.21 -6.57 0.73
N ALA A 272 8.93 -5.36 1.19
CA ALA A 272 8.39 -5.18 2.54
C ALA A 272 6.96 -5.74 2.68
N GLY A 273 6.62 -6.30 3.85
CA GLY A 273 5.32 -6.96 4.01
C GLY A 273 5.06 -7.61 5.37
N HIS A 274 3.79 -7.58 5.78
CA HIS A 274 3.31 -7.93 7.12
C HIS A 274 3.67 -9.35 7.58
N GLY A 275 3.60 -10.34 6.69
CA GLY A 275 3.86 -11.75 7.05
C GLY A 275 5.28 -12.00 7.60
N LYS A 276 6.29 -11.26 7.12
CA LYS A 276 7.67 -11.33 7.62
C LYS A 276 7.80 -10.73 9.01
N VAL A 277 7.18 -9.58 9.23
CA VAL A 277 7.18 -8.88 10.53
C VAL A 277 6.51 -9.72 11.59
N LEU A 278 5.32 -10.26 11.26
CA LEU A 278 4.57 -11.13 12.16
C LEU A 278 5.35 -12.39 12.50
N THR A 279 5.90 -13.08 11.49
CA THR A 279 6.65 -14.33 11.69
C THR A 279 7.93 -14.12 12.49
N SER A 280 8.72 -13.09 12.14
CA SER A 280 9.95 -12.77 12.88
C SER A 280 9.64 -12.38 14.34
N SER A 281 8.59 -11.61 14.58
CA SER A 281 8.14 -11.25 15.92
C SER A 281 7.64 -12.46 16.71
N TYR A 282 6.89 -13.37 16.07
CA TYR A 282 6.40 -14.61 16.68
C TYR A 282 7.55 -15.50 17.14
N PHE A 283 8.57 -15.70 16.30
CA PHE A 283 9.75 -16.50 16.66
C PHE A 283 10.70 -15.76 17.60
N ALA A 284 10.73 -14.42 17.59
CA ALA A 284 11.41 -13.65 18.65
C ALA A 284 10.75 -13.83 20.01
N ALA A 285 9.41 -13.91 20.03
CA ALA A 285 8.64 -14.09 21.25
C ALA A 285 8.70 -15.52 21.80
N THR A 286 8.55 -16.52 20.93
CA THR A 286 8.39 -17.94 21.31
C THR A 286 9.65 -18.79 21.15
N GLY A 287 10.65 -18.31 20.42
CA GLY A 287 11.80 -19.11 20.02
C GLY A 287 11.41 -20.29 19.13
N GLY A 288 12.39 -21.14 18.78
CA GLY A 288 12.10 -22.37 18.05
C GLY A 288 13.34 -23.03 17.46
N SER A 289 13.16 -24.25 16.96
CA SER A 289 14.16 -24.91 16.12
C SER A 289 13.98 -24.50 14.66
N TYR A 290 15.04 -24.66 13.85
CA TYR A 290 14.98 -24.43 12.40
C TYR A 290 13.85 -25.22 11.73
N LYS A 291 13.63 -26.49 12.14
CA LYS A 291 12.53 -27.31 11.62
C LYS A 291 11.15 -26.70 11.87
N ARG A 292 10.93 -26.13 13.06
CA ARG A 292 9.67 -25.46 13.42
C ARG A 292 9.47 -24.18 12.61
N ALA A 293 10.51 -23.37 12.47
CA ALA A 293 10.50 -22.16 11.64
C ALA A 293 10.18 -22.47 10.18
N PHE A 294 10.77 -23.53 9.62
CA PHE A 294 10.53 -23.96 8.25
C PHE A 294 9.10 -24.43 8.03
N LEU A 295 8.59 -25.33 8.89
CA LEU A 295 7.21 -25.81 8.80
C LEU A 295 6.20 -24.68 8.98
N PHE A 296 6.48 -23.71 9.85
CA PHE A 296 5.62 -22.54 10.02
C PHE A 296 5.58 -21.65 8.78
N ALA A 297 6.74 -21.39 8.15
CA ALA A 297 6.80 -20.63 6.91
C ALA A 297 6.08 -21.32 5.73
N LEU A 298 6.15 -22.66 5.67
CA LEU A 298 5.37 -23.46 4.72
C LEU A 298 3.87 -23.33 4.95
N LYS A 299 3.40 -23.34 6.21
CA LYS A 299 1.97 -23.12 6.53
C LYS A 299 1.49 -21.77 5.99
N ILE A 300 2.27 -20.71 6.15
CA ILE A 300 1.90 -19.38 5.64
C ILE A 300 1.81 -19.37 4.12
N GLY A 301 2.84 -19.85 3.43
CA GLY A 301 2.85 -19.90 1.96
C GLY A 301 1.69 -20.73 1.41
N PHE A 302 1.43 -21.88 2.01
CA PHE A 302 0.30 -22.75 1.65
C PHE A 302 -1.06 -22.06 1.86
N LEU A 303 -1.29 -21.50 3.05
CA LEU A 303 -2.56 -20.82 3.35
C LEU A 303 -2.78 -19.59 2.45
N HIS A 304 -1.72 -18.89 2.05
CA HIS A 304 -1.81 -17.73 1.17
C HIS A 304 -2.31 -18.12 -0.22
N VAL A 305 -1.76 -19.20 -0.79
CA VAL A 305 -2.13 -19.69 -2.13
C VAL A 305 -3.48 -20.38 -2.13
N VAL A 306 -3.77 -21.21 -1.12
CA VAL A 306 -5.09 -21.83 -0.97
C VAL A 306 -6.16 -20.77 -0.72
N GLY A 307 -5.86 -19.76 0.10
CA GLY A 307 -6.75 -18.62 0.33
C GLY A 307 -7.06 -17.88 -0.97
N ALA A 308 -6.05 -17.61 -1.80
CA ALA A 308 -6.24 -16.99 -3.11
C ALA A 308 -7.10 -17.85 -4.05
N PHE A 309 -6.82 -19.16 -4.11
CA PHE A 309 -7.59 -20.09 -4.93
C PHE A 309 -9.07 -20.14 -4.51
N VAL A 310 -9.34 -20.30 -3.22
CA VAL A 310 -10.70 -20.30 -2.66
C VAL A 310 -11.38 -18.95 -2.90
N PHE A 311 -10.66 -17.84 -2.73
CA PHE A 311 -11.19 -16.50 -2.97
C PHE A 311 -11.62 -16.34 -4.44
N VAL A 312 -10.74 -16.65 -5.39
CA VAL A 312 -11.05 -16.55 -6.83
C VAL A 312 -12.23 -17.44 -7.19
N PHE A 313 -12.22 -18.71 -6.73
CA PHE A 313 -13.30 -19.64 -7.01
C PHE A 313 -14.64 -19.17 -6.42
N ALA A 314 -14.65 -18.71 -5.16
CA ALA A 314 -15.84 -18.17 -4.51
C ALA A 314 -16.34 -16.90 -5.21
N SER A 315 -15.45 -16.01 -5.64
CA SER A 315 -15.83 -14.82 -6.42
C SER A 315 -16.56 -15.20 -7.71
N PHE A 316 -16.08 -16.21 -8.45
CA PHE A 316 -16.78 -16.68 -9.65
C PHE A 316 -18.17 -17.26 -9.36
N LEU A 317 -18.37 -17.91 -8.21
CA LEU A 317 -19.69 -18.40 -7.80
C LEU A 317 -20.62 -17.27 -7.35
N LEU A 318 -20.11 -16.30 -6.59
CA LEU A 318 -20.86 -15.20 -6.00
C LEU A 318 -21.22 -14.10 -7.01
N LEU A 319 -20.45 -13.93 -8.08
CA LEU A 319 -20.72 -12.95 -9.14
C LEU A 319 -22.08 -13.17 -9.84
N ARG A 320 -22.75 -14.30 -9.58
CA ARG A 320 -24.09 -14.60 -10.09
C ARG A 320 -25.22 -14.11 -9.17
N GLU A 321 -24.94 -13.69 -7.94
CA GLU A 321 -25.94 -13.42 -6.89
C GLU A 321 -25.85 -12.02 -6.25
N VAL A 322 -24.82 -11.23 -6.53
CA VAL A 322 -24.61 -9.92 -5.88
C VAL A 322 -25.26 -8.78 -6.66
N SER A 323 -26.34 -8.20 -6.10
CA SER A 323 -26.96 -6.94 -6.55
C SER A 323 -26.12 -5.71 -6.15
N SER A 324 -26.15 -4.65 -6.96
CA SER A 324 -25.31 -3.45 -6.87
C SER A 324 -25.64 -2.47 -5.74
N ASP A 325 -26.64 -2.75 -4.89
CA ASP A 325 -27.17 -1.78 -3.92
C ASP A 325 -26.44 -1.75 -2.56
N LEU A 326 -25.44 -2.61 -2.32
CA LEU A 326 -24.77 -2.73 -1.02
C LEU A 326 -23.48 -1.91 -0.87
N THR A 327 -23.01 -1.23 -1.92
CA THR A 327 -21.61 -0.75 -1.97
C THR A 327 -21.36 0.63 -1.38
N LYS A 328 -22.38 1.49 -1.21
CA LYS A 328 -22.15 2.91 -0.87
C LYS A 328 -21.67 3.17 0.56
N ASP A 329 -22.01 2.33 1.54
CA ASP A 329 -21.61 2.53 2.96
C ASP A 329 -20.76 1.40 3.56
N THR A 330 -20.50 0.32 2.80
CA THR A 330 -19.84 -0.87 3.35
C THR A 330 -18.40 -0.60 3.76
N ALA A 331 -17.66 0.23 3.02
CA ALA A 331 -16.25 0.53 3.33
C ALA A 331 -16.10 1.29 4.65
N SER A 332 -16.92 2.32 4.88
CA SER A 332 -16.90 3.11 6.12
C SER A 332 -17.35 2.27 7.32
N ILE A 333 -18.45 1.52 7.18
CA ILE A 333 -18.96 0.62 8.22
C ILE A 333 -17.93 -0.47 8.57
N THR A 334 -17.31 -1.09 7.57
CA THR A 334 -16.31 -2.15 7.78
C THR A 334 -15.06 -1.59 8.44
N THR A 335 -14.64 -0.38 8.07
CA THR A 335 -13.49 0.30 8.67
C THR A 335 -13.76 0.66 10.13
N ALA A 336 -14.91 1.26 10.43
CA ALA A 336 -15.34 1.54 11.80
C ALA A 336 -15.40 0.26 12.64
N PHE A 337 -16.01 -0.81 12.11
CA PHE A 337 -16.09 -2.10 12.77
C PHE A 337 -14.70 -2.69 13.05
N SER A 338 -13.77 -2.60 12.10
CA SER A 338 -12.39 -3.05 12.29
C SER A 338 -11.68 -2.30 13.42
N GLY A 339 -11.87 -0.97 13.52
CA GLY A 339 -11.32 -0.14 14.59
C GLY A 339 -11.83 -0.57 15.96
N VAL A 340 -13.14 -0.82 16.08
CA VAL A 340 -13.78 -1.34 17.30
C VAL A 340 -13.19 -2.69 17.71
N VAL A 341 -13.09 -3.63 16.76
CA VAL A 341 -12.55 -4.97 17.02
C VAL A 341 -11.10 -4.88 17.49
N ILE A 342 -10.25 -4.09 16.81
CA ILE A 342 -8.85 -3.89 17.18
C ILE A 342 -8.74 -3.31 18.61
N PHE A 343 -9.55 -2.30 18.93
CA PHE A 343 -9.56 -1.67 20.24
C PHE A 343 -9.89 -2.66 21.36
N PHE A 344 -10.98 -3.42 21.23
CA PHE A 344 -11.38 -4.39 22.25
C PHE A 344 -10.41 -5.57 22.38
N VAL A 345 -9.83 -6.05 21.27
CA VAL A 345 -8.79 -7.08 21.30
C VAL A 345 -7.55 -6.58 22.04
N ALA A 346 -7.13 -5.33 21.79
CA ALA A 346 -5.99 -4.73 22.46
C ALA A 346 -6.24 -4.55 23.97
N ILE A 347 -7.43 -4.10 24.38
CA ILE A 347 -7.85 -4.04 25.79
C ILE A 347 -7.78 -5.43 26.42
N PHE A 348 -8.37 -6.43 25.78
CA PHE A 348 -8.40 -7.80 26.29
C PHE A 348 -6.98 -8.36 26.50
N MET A 349 -6.09 -8.15 25.53
CA MET A 349 -4.68 -8.55 25.65
C MET A 349 -3.96 -7.81 26.77
N LEU A 350 -4.22 -6.50 26.93
CA LEU A 350 -3.64 -5.67 27.98
C LEU A 350 -4.08 -6.13 29.38
N ILE A 351 -5.37 -6.38 29.60
CA ILE A 351 -5.90 -6.86 30.88
C ILE A 351 -5.27 -8.21 31.25
N LYS A 352 -5.22 -9.15 30.29
CA LYS A 352 -4.60 -10.47 30.51
C LYS A 352 -3.12 -10.34 30.88
N LYS A 353 -2.41 -9.40 30.25
CA LYS A 353 -0.98 -9.14 30.49
C LYS A 353 -0.73 -8.48 31.84
N ILE A 354 -1.52 -7.46 32.20
CA ILE A 354 -1.47 -6.79 33.50
C ILE A 354 -1.75 -7.79 34.62
N LYS A 355 -2.82 -8.61 34.47
CA LYS A 355 -3.16 -9.67 35.43
C LYS A 355 -2.03 -10.69 35.61
N PHE A 356 -1.37 -11.09 34.52
CA PHE A 356 -0.22 -12.01 34.58
C PHE A 356 0.95 -11.42 35.40
N TYR A 357 1.32 -10.16 35.17
CA TYR A 357 2.41 -9.52 35.91
C TYR A 357 2.05 -9.19 37.37
N LEU A 358 0.80 -8.80 37.64
CA LEU A 358 0.31 -8.58 39.01
C LEU A 358 0.29 -9.88 39.81
N SER A 359 -0.21 -10.97 39.22
CA SER A 359 -0.27 -12.29 39.89
C SER A 359 1.10 -12.85 40.20
N ASN A 360 2.10 -12.63 39.33
CA ASN A 360 3.47 -13.12 39.51
C ASN A 360 4.28 -12.30 40.53
N LYS A 361 3.76 -11.16 41.01
CA LYS A 361 4.38 -10.32 42.05
C LYS A 361 3.98 -10.77 43.47
N ASN A 362 2.93 -11.58 43.60
CA ASN A 362 2.39 -12.03 44.89
C ASN A 362 2.95 -13.38 45.38
N GLU A 363 3.78 -14.07 44.59
CA GLU A 363 4.50 -15.29 45.02
C GLU A 363 5.96 -15.04 45.43
N THR A 364 6.16 -14.06 46.31
CA THR A 364 7.36 -14.02 47.15
C THR A 364 6.96 -14.09 48.61
N LYS A 365 6.53 -15.28 49.05
CA LYS A 365 6.40 -15.62 50.46
C LYS A 365 6.86 -17.06 50.73
N PHE A 366 8.04 -17.14 51.34
CA PHE A 366 8.40 -17.87 52.57
C PHE A 366 9.51 -18.96 52.55
N TYR A 367 10.64 -18.62 53.23
CA TYR A 367 11.58 -19.32 54.16
C TYR A 367 11.83 -20.86 54.00
N ILE A 368 13.02 -21.43 54.26
CA ILE A 368 13.82 -21.41 55.50
C ILE A 368 15.30 -21.78 55.22
N PHE A 369 16.19 -21.13 55.96
CA PHE A 369 17.60 -21.47 56.22
C PHE A 369 17.71 -22.72 57.12
N ARG A 370 18.46 -23.77 56.74
CA ARG A 370 19.26 -24.55 57.72
C ARG A 370 20.37 -25.37 57.06
N SER A 371 21.56 -25.20 57.61
CA SER A 371 22.79 -25.96 57.44
C SER A 371 22.67 -27.42 57.90
N ASN A 372 23.45 -28.29 57.25
CA ASN A 372 23.96 -29.60 57.67
C ASN A 372 23.16 -30.40 58.72
N LEU A 373 22.40 -31.42 58.28
CA LEU A 373 22.20 -32.64 59.08
C LEU A 373 21.73 -33.84 58.23
N SER A 374 22.52 -34.92 58.31
CA SER A 374 22.22 -36.35 58.14
C SER A 374 21.54 -36.92 56.89
N GLN A 375 22.18 -37.98 56.38
CA GLN A 375 21.71 -38.97 55.41
C GLN A 375 20.33 -39.59 55.76
N ASN A 376 19.70 -40.13 54.72
CA ASN A 376 18.46 -40.92 54.65
C ASN A 376 17.14 -40.13 54.64
N LEU A 377 16.69 -39.75 53.42
CA LEU A 377 15.26 -39.61 53.15
C LEU A 377 14.89 -39.94 51.69
N SER A 378 14.27 -41.12 51.55
CA SER A 378 13.26 -41.56 50.57
C SER A 378 13.29 -40.99 49.14
N LYS A 379 13.50 -41.88 48.16
CA LYS A 379 13.16 -41.72 46.74
C LYS A 379 11.64 -41.59 46.54
N ASN A 380 11.01 -40.46 46.90
CA ASN A 380 9.65 -40.15 46.45
C ASN A 380 9.21 -38.69 46.66
N THR A 381 10.07 -37.72 46.32
CA THR A 381 9.63 -36.34 46.17
C THR A 381 9.73 -35.92 44.71
N LYS A 382 8.58 -35.92 44.02
CA LYS A 382 8.43 -35.19 42.75
C LYS A 382 8.62 -33.70 43.07
N PHE A 383 9.85 -33.22 42.90
CA PHE A 383 10.17 -31.81 42.99
C PHE A 383 9.50 -31.09 41.80
N LYS A 384 8.26 -30.63 41.97
CA LYS A 384 7.68 -29.63 41.07
C LYS A 384 8.32 -28.29 41.43
N SER A 385 9.44 -27.97 40.79
CA SER A 385 9.94 -26.60 40.78
C SER A 385 9.05 -25.78 39.86
N GLU A 386 8.03 -25.12 40.42
CA GLU A 386 7.38 -23.98 39.76
C GLU A 386 8.32 -22.77 39.85
N CYS A 387 9.47 -22.83 39.17
CA CYS A 387 10.19 -21.59 38.86
C CYS A 387 9.38 -20.88 37.78
N GLY A 388 8.85 -19.70 38.12
CA GLY A 388 8.18 -18.74 37.22
C GLY A 388 9.12 -18.14 36.16
N CYS A 389 10.18 -18.86 35.81
CA CYS A 389 11.07 -18.56 34.71
C CYS A 389 10.42 -19.13 33.45
N GLN A 390 10.18 -18.28 32.45
CA GLN A 390 9.66 -18.68 31.12
C GLN A 390 10.55 -19.72 30.38
N ILE A 391 11.72 -20.03 30.94
CA ILE A 391 12.62 -21.12 30.52
C ILE A 391 12.12 -22.49 30.98
N CYS A 392 11.41 -22.58 32.12
CA CYS A 392 10.91 -23.84 32.67
C CYS A 392 9.44 -24.12 32.29
N SER A 393 8.65 -23.10 31.96
CA SER A 393 7.32 -23.28 31.35
C SER A 393 7.44 -23.58 29.86
N THR A 394 7.96 -24.76 29.55
CA THR A 394 8.11 -25.31 28.19
C THR A 394 6.78 -25.79 27.60
N LYS A 395 5.68 -25.05 27.78
CA LYS A 395 4.49 -25.32 26.96
C LYS A 395 4.81 -24.82 25.55
N LYS A 396 5.31 -25.73 24.71
CA LYS A 396 5.32 -25.56 23.26
C LYS A 396 3.93 -25.02 22.86
N PRO A 397 3.84 -23.95 22.04
CA PRO A 397 2.56 -23.46 21.56
C PRO A 397 1.77 -24.63 20.99
N LYS A 398 0.49 -24.72 21.36
CA LYS A 398 -0.33 -25.82 20.87
C LYS A 398 -0.44 -25.67 19.35
N SER A 399 -0.41 -26.79 18.61
CA SER A 399 -0.49 -26.79 17.13
C SER A 399 -1.61 -25.89 16.59
N LYS A 400 -2.78 -25.87 17.26
CA LYS A 400 -3.93 -25.02 16.90
C LYS A 400 -3.63 -23.52 16.93
N GLU A 401 -2.87 -23.05 17.91
CA GLU A 401 -2.53 -21.62 18.06
C GLU A 401 -1.59 -21.18 16.93
N GLU A 402 -0.64 -22.04 16.53
CA GLU A 402 0.25 -21.74 15.38
C GLU A 402 -0.51 -21.62 14.06
N TRP A 403 -1.51 -22.48 13.83
CA TRP A 403 -2.34 -22.44 12.64
C TRP A 403 -3.17 -21.16 12.55
N LEU A 404 -3.71 -20.68 13.68
CA LEU A 404 -4.43 -19.41 13.73
C LEU A 404 -3.52 -18.22 13.39
N VAL A 405 -2.30 -18.20 13.92
CA VAL A 405 -1.32 -17.14 13.59
C VAL A 405 -0.94 -17.20 12.11
N ALA A 406 -0.70 -18.40 11.57
CA ALA A 406 -0.39 -18.56 10.15
C ALA A 406 -1.57 -18.14 9.25
N ALA A 407 -2.80 -18.46 9.62
CA ALA A 407 -4.00 -18.05 8.90
C ALA A 407 -4.21 -16.53 8.93
N ALA A 408 -4.01 -15.89 10.09
CA ALA A 408 -4.07 -14.44 10.20
C ALA A 408 -3.03 -13.74 9.30
N ALA A 409 -1.84 -14.33 9.17
CA ALA A 409 -0.78 -13.84 8.27
C ALA A 409 -1.13 -13.98 6.78
N ALA A 410 -1.97 -14.95 6.44
CA ALA A 410 -2.25 -15.39 5.09
C ALA A 410 -3.64 -15.00 4.56
N LEU A 411 -4.48 -14.37 5.40
CA LEU A 411 -5.89 -14.09 5.13
C LEU A 411 -6.11 -13.24 3.87
N VAL A 412 -5.21 -12.30 3.58
CA VAL A 412 -5.29 -11.42 2.41
C VAL A 412 -4.35 -11.96 1.34
N PRO A 413 -4.87 -12.65 0.30
CA PRO A 413 -4.03 -13.11 -0.81
C PRO A 413 -3.50 -11.93 -1.62
N CYS A 414 -2.31 -12.07 -2.20
CA CYS A 414 -1.72 -11.00 -2.99
C CYS A 414 -2.38 -10.89 -4.38
N PRO A 415 -2.51 -9.68 -4.95
CA PRO A 415 -3.13 -9.47 -6.25
C PRO A 415 -2.51 -10.31 -7.37
N GLY A 416 -1.19 -10.53 -7.35
CA GLY A 416 -0.52 -11.35 -8.36
C GLY A 416 -0.92 -12.82 -8.30
N THR A 417 -1.16 -13.39 -7.10
CA THR A 417 -1.65 -14.78 -6.98
C THR A 417 -3.07 -14.90 -7.52
N ILE A 418 -3.93 -13.91 -7.22
CA ILE A 418 -5.30 -13.83 -7.74
C ILE A 418 -5.26 -13.80 -9.27
N LEU A 419 -4.45 -12.91 -9.85
CA LEU A 419 -4.33 -12.75 -11.30
C LEU A 419 -3.88 -14.04 -12.00
N VAL A 420 -2.90 -14.76 -11.44
CA VAL A 420 -2.46 -16.06 -11.99
C VAL A 420 -3.59 -17.08 -11.98
N PHE A 421 -4.39 -17.16 -10.91
CA PHE A 421 -5.52 -18.10 -10.84
C PHE A 421 -6.68 -17.71 -11.75
N VAL A 422 -6.99 -16.42 -11.87
CA VAL A 422 -7.99 -15.91 -12.81
C VAL A 422 -7.56 -16.26 -14.24
N LEU A 423 -6.30 -15.98 -14.59
CA LEU A 423 -5.72 -16.28 -15.90
C LEU A 423 -5.74 -17.79 -16.21
N ALA A 424 -5.34 -18.62 -15.24
CA ALA A 424 -5.39 -20.07 -15.38
C ALA A 424 -6.81 -20.59 -15.64
N ASN A 425 -7.81 -19.98 -14.98
CA ASN A 425 -9.22 -20.29 -15.15
C ASN A 425 -9.74 -19.85 -16.53
N GLU A 426 -9.38 -18.66 -17.00
CA GLU A 426 -9.79 -18.15 -18.33
C GLU A 426 -9.24 -19.00 -19.48
N ILE A 427 -8.00 -19.49 -19.36
CA ILE A 427 -7.36 -20.32 -20.38
C ILE A 427 -7.81 -21.80 -20.27
N GLY A 428 -8.53 -22.17 -19.21
CA GLY A 428 -8.92 -23.55 -18.92
C GLY A 428 -7.77 -24.45 -18.44
N SER A 429 -6.62 -23.86 -18.08
CA SER A 429 -5.43 -24.58 -17.61
C SER A 429 -5.23 -24.47 -16.10
N TYR A 430 -6.14 -25.10 -15.36
CA TYR A 430 -6.08 -25.15 -13.89
C TYR A 430 -4.81 -25.81 -13.37
N PHE A 431 -4.30 -26.82 -14.05
CA PHE A 431 -3.11 -27.57 -13.61
C PHE A 431 -1.86 -26.69 -13.58
N ALA A 432 -1.64 -25.86 -14.61
CA ALA A 432 -0.54 -24.90 -14.64
C ALA A 432 -0.70 -23.82 -13.56
N GLY A 433 -1.93 -23.34 -13.31
CA GLY A 433 -2.22 -22.43 -12.22
C GLY A 433 -1.86 -23.02 -10.86
N VAL A 434 -2.20 -24.29 -10.61
CA VAL A 434 -1.84 -24.99 -9.37
C VAL A 434 -0.33 -25.17 -9.23
N ILE A 435 0.38 -25.60 -10.28
CA ILE A 435 1.85 -25.71 -10.27
C ILE A 435 2.45 -24.35 -9.93
N SER A 436 2.03 -23.30 -10.64
CA SER A 436 2.51 -21.94 -10.41
C SER A 436 2.27 -21.50 -8.96
N GLY A 437 1.06 -21.72 -8.44
CA GLY A 437 0.70 -21.45 -7.05
C GLY A 437 1.61 -22.17 -6.06
N VAL A 438 1.86 -23.48 -6.25
CA VAL A 438 2.73 -24.27 -5.37
C VAL A 438 4.15 -23.73 -5.34
N PHE A 439 4.76 -23.48 -6.50
CA PHE A 439 6.14 -22.99 -6.56
C PHE A 439 6.28 -21.56 -6.05
N MET A 440 5.28 -20.72 -6.27
CA MET A 440 5.21 -19.40 -5.67
C MET A 440 5.11 -19.47 -4.15
N ALA A 441 4.28 -20.37 -3.59
CA ALA A 441 4.23 -20.62 -2.15
C ALA A 441 5.60 -21.04 -1.59
N LEU A 442 6.32 -21.92 -2.29
CA LEU A 442 7.67 -22.33 -1.89
C LEU A 442 8.66 -21.16 -1.89
N GLY A 443 8.63 -20.31 -2.91
CA GLY A 443 9.45 -19.09 -2.98
C GLY A 443 9.17 -18.14 -1.82
N MET A 444 7.89 -17.88 -1.53
CA MET A 444 7.48 -17.04 -0.39
C MET A 444 7.91 -17.65 0.95
N SER A 445 7.70 -18.95 1.13
CA SER A 445 8.06 -19.67 2.35
C SER A 445 9.56 -19.62 2.65
N LEU A 446 10.43 -19.62 1.63
CA LEU A 446 11.86 -19.48 1.83
C LEU A 446 12.22 -18.14 2.50
N VAL A 447 11.64 -17.04 2.01
CA VAL A 447 11.90 -15.71 2.58
C VAL A 447 11.33 -15.59 3.99
N ILE A 448 10.11 -16.09 4.22
CA ILE A 448 9.46 -16.09 5.53
C ILE A 448 10.25 -16.94 6.53
N PHE A 449 10.83 -18.07 6.08
CA PHE A 449 11.69 -18.90 6.91
C PHE A 449 12.94 -18.15 7.37
N VAL A 450 13.60 -17.38 6.49
CA VAL A 450 14.74 -16.54 6.88
C VAL A 450 14.34 -15.53 7.96
N ALA A 451 13.17 -14.89 7.82
CA ALA A 451 12.63 -13.98 8.82
C ALA A 451 12.32 -14.70 10.15
N ALA A 452 11.79 -15.92 10.11
CA ALA A 452 11.53 -16.75 11.29
C ALA A 452 12.83 -17.10 12.05
N VAL A 453 13.87 -17.52 11.31
CA VAL A 453 15.19 -17.84 11.87
C VAL A 453 15.81 -16.61 12.52
N PHE A 454 15.69 -15.46 11.87
CA PHE A 454 16.14 -14.19 12.42
C PHE A 454 15.47 -13.87 13.76
N GLY A 455 14.13 -13.97 13.81
CA GLY A 455 13.36 -13.83 15.04
C GLY A 455 13.83 -14.80 16.14
N SER A 456 14.00 -16.08 15.80
CA SER A 456 14.43 -17.09 16.76
C SER A 456 15.81 -16.80 17.36
N LYS A 457 16.75 -16.24 16.58
CA LYS A 457 18.07 -15.83 17.09
C LYS A 457 17.95 -14.68 18.09
N ILE A 458 17.09 -13.69 17.83
CA ILE A 458 16.82 -12.58 18.75
C ILE A 458 16.31 -13.10 20.11
N SER A 459 15.46 -14.12 20.10
CA SER A 459 14.87 -14.71 21.31
C SER A 459 15.91 -15.20 22.33
N THR A 460 17.05 -15.69 21.85
CA THR A 460 18.11 -16.27 22.70
C THR A 460 18.99 -15.24 23.40
N ASN A 461 18.90 -13.95 23.04
CA ASN A 461 19.77 -12.92 23.56
C ASN A 461 19.27 -12.35 24.91
N ILE A 462 19.98 -12.70 25.98
CA ILE A 462 19.61 -12.38 27.37
C ILE A 462 19.53 -10.86 27.64
N LYS A 463 20.33 -10.04 26.94
CA LYS A 463 20.32 -8.57 27.10
C LYS A 463 19.03 -7.89 26.60
N LEU A 464 18.25 -8.56 25.76
CA LEU A 464 17.01 -8.02 25.17
C LEU A 464 15.75 -8.33 26.00
N LYS A 465 15.87 -9.02 27.14
CA LYS A 465 14.70 -9.41 27.96
C LYS A 465 13.93 -8.23 28.53
N LYS A 466 14.61 -7.20 29.05
CA LYS A 466 13.95 -5.98 29.55
C LYS A 466 13.30 -5.20 28.40
N PHE A 467 14.01 -5.06 27.28
CA PHE A 467 13.50 -4.41 26.07
C PHE A 467 12.22 -5.10 25.54
N LYS A 468 12.16 -6.43 25.55
CA LYS A 468 10.97 -7.19 25.14
C LYS A 468 9.72 -6.80 25.92
N ILE A 469 9.84 -6.61 27.24
CA ILE A 469 8.70 -6.22 28.08
C ILE A 469 8.21 -4.81 27.71
N TYR A 470 9.12 -3.84 27.56
CA TYR A 470 8.76 -2.49 27.13
C TYR A 470 8.14 -2.47 25.73
N ALA A 471 8.70 -3.23 24.78
CA ALA A 471 8.18 -3.32 23.42
C ALA A 471 6.79 -3.96 23.37
N GLU A 472 6.50 -4.96 24.21
CA GLU A 472 5.17 -5.58 24.30
C GLU A 472 4.10 -4.60 24.80
N PHE A 473 4.40 -3.80 25.84
CA PHE A 473 3.47 -2.77 26.34
C PHE A 473 3.34 -1.60 25.36
N ALA A 474 4.44 -1.16 24.74
CA ALA A 474 4.40 -0.12 23.71
C ALA A 474 3.55 -0.55 22.51
N ALA A 475 3.68 -1.80 22.05
CA ALA A 475 2.87 -2.34 20.95
C ALA A 475 1.38 -2.37 21.29
N LEU A 476 1.01 -2.77 22.53
CA LEU A 476 -0.39 -2.72 22.98
C LEU A 476 -0.92 -1.28 23.07
N GLY A 477 -0.10 -0.33 23.53
CA GLY A 477 -0.44 1.09 23.53
C GLY A 477 -0.68 1.63 22.12
N ILE A 478 0.19 1.30 21.18
CA ILE A 478 0.05 1.68 19.77
C ILE A 478 -1.21 1.04 19.15
N MET A 479 -1.48 -0.24 19.41
CA MET A 479 -2.69 -0.91 18.90
C MET A 479 -3.98 -0.30 19.44
N LEU A 480 -4.01 0.06 20.73
CA LEU A 480 -5.14 0.77 21.34
C LEU A 480 -5.34 2.14 20.69
N TRP A 481 -4.26 2.89 20.54
CA TRP A 481 -4.30 4.20 19.89
C TRP A 481 -4.76 4.08 18.44
N LEU A 482 -4.25 3.12 17.68
CA LEU A 482 -4.64 2.89 16.29
C LEU A 482 -6.11 2.49 16.15
N GLY A 483 -6.60 1.56 16.98
CA GLY A 483 -8.01 1.16 16.96
C GLY A 483 -8.95 2.32 17.27
N LEU A 484 -8.58 3.15 18.27
CA LEU A 484 -9.31 4.36 18.61
C LEU A 484 -9.22 5.42 17.50
N PHE A 485 -8.03 5.62 16.94
CA PHE A 485 -7.78 6.57 15.86
C PHE A 485 -8.63 6.23 14.64
N ILE A 486 -8.57 4.99 14.14
CA ILE A 486 -9.38 4.52 13.00
C ILE A 486 -10.87 4.73 13.28
N PHE A 487 -11.34 4.37 14.47
CA PHE A 487 -12.74 4.56 14.84
C PHE A 487 -13.12 6.04 14.82
N VAL A 488 -12.36 6.89 15.52
CA VAL A 488 -12.62 8.33 15.61
C VAL A 488 -12.55 8.97 14.23
N THR A 489 -11.52 8.73 13.43
CA THR A 489 -11.36 9.32 12.09
C THR A 489 -12.49 8.93 11.15
N THR A 490 -13.01 7.71 11.25
CA THR A 490 -14.16 7.27 10.44
C THR A 490 -15.44 8.06 10.78
N PHE A 491 -15.60 8.54 12.01
CA PHE A 491 -16.76 9.35 12.43
C PHE A 491 -16.51 10.86 12.40
N THR A 492 -15.26 11.32 12.54
CA THR A 492 -14.89 12.74 12.44
C THR A 492 -14.62 13.17 11.01
N GLN A 493 -14.47 12.24 10.05
CA GLN A 493 -14.66 12.52 8.62
C GLN A 493 -16.15 12.67 8.24
N LYS A 494 -17.07 12.90 9.19
CA LYS A 494 -18.27 13.66 8.85
C LYS A 494 -17.84 15.09 8.53
N SER A 495 -18.02 15.44 7.26
CA SER A 495 -17.68 16.73 6.71
C SER A 495 -18.10 17.86 7.63
N LEU A 496 -17.22 18.84 7.78
CA LEU A 496 -17.59 20.19 8.23
C LEU A 496 -18.31 20.98 7.12
N PHE A 497 -18.88 20.27 6.13
CA PHE A 497 -19.59 20.78 4.96
C PHE A 497 -20.78 19.90 4.61
#